data_AF-A0A8J3KD13-F1
#
_entry.id   AF-A0A8J3KD13-F1
#
_cell.length_a   1.000
_cell.length_b   1.000
_cell.length_c   1.000
_cell.angle_alpha   90.00
_cell.angle_beta   90.00
_cell.angle_gamma   90.00
#
_symmetry.space_group_name_H-M   'P 1'
#
loop_
_entity.id
_entity.type
_entity.pdbx_description
1 polymer ?
#
loop_
_entity_poly.entity_id
_entity_poly.type
_entity_poly.pdbx_seq_one_letter_code
_entity_poly.pdbx_strand_id
1 'polypeptide(L)' 'MFWWRRRKAAAGKWIVVVSRVRPLDPNGGGRDELRWPEQRDAEHTADSRDAADTLAGRLTAEAGVQQGQRRVKVLFTGH' A
#
# COMPACT_ATOMS: atom_id res chain seq x y z
N MET A 1 -24.29 3.79 9.14
CA MET A 1 -23.98 2.71 10.10
C MET A 1 -23.21 1.63 9.33
N PHE A 2 -21.89 1.80 9.20
CA PHE A 2 -21.10 0.93 8.32
C PHE A 2 -20.69 -0.34 9.06
N TRP A 3 -21.40 -1.41 8.72
CA TRP A 3 -21.21 -2.74 9.25
C TRP A 3 -20.13 -3.43 8.40
N TRP A 4 -18.96 -3.69 8.98
CA TRP A 4 -18.03 -4.67 8.40
C TRP A 4 -17.26 -5.39 9.49
N ARG A 5 -17.88 -6.44 10.04
CA ARG A 5 -17.17 -7.46 10.80
C ARG A 5 -17.35 -8.79 10.08
N ARG A 6 -16.35 -9.14 9.26
CA ARG A 6 -16.14 -10.52 8.80
C ARG A 6 -14.75 -10.94 9.25
N ARG A 7 -14.62 -11.33 10.53
CA ARG A 7 -13.49 -12.16 10.96
C ARG A 7 -13.69 -13.53 10.32
N LYS A 8 -13.09 -13.77 9.15
CA LYS A 8 -12.92 -15.10 8.56
C LYS A 8 -11.45 -15.47 8.67
N ALA A 9 -11.19 -16.56 9.41
CA ALA A 9 -10.02 -17.44 9.43
C ALA A 9 -8.65 -16.83 9.11
N ALA A 10 -7.70 -16.93 10.05
CA ALA A 10 -6.29 -16.61 9.86
C ALA A 10 -5.62 -17.65 8.92
N ALA A 11 -5.94 -17.61 7.64
CA ALA A 11 -5.03 -18.01 6.59
C ALA A 11 -4.26 -16.74 6.20
N GLY A 12 -2.93 -16.79 6.21
CA GLY A 12 -2.12 -15.61 5.91
C GLY A 12 -2.48 -15.03 4.55
N LYS A 13 -2.70 -13.72 4.46
CA LYS A 13 -3.10 -13.03 3.23
C LYS A 13 -2.00 -12.12 2.75
N TRP A 14 -1.81 -12.07 1.45
CA TRP A 14 -0.94 -11.08 0.83
C TRP A 14 -1.74 -9.82 0.56
N ILE A 15 -1.16 -8.66 0.88
CA ILE A 15 -1.78 -7.36 0.69
C ILE A 15 -0.82 -6.49 -0.13
N VAL A 16 -1.30 -5.94 -1.24
CA VAL A 16 -0.58 -4.96 -2.04
C VAL A 16 -1.18 -3.59 -1.73
N VAL A 17 -0.36 -2.71 -1.15
CA VAL A 17 -0.74 -1.36 -0.74
C VAL A 17 -0.16 -0.35 -1.72
N VAL A 18 -1.02 0.51 -2.25
CA VAL A 18 -0.62 1.70 -3.01
C VAL A 18 -0.77 2.92 -2.12
N SER A 19 0.32 3.65 -1.94
CA SER A 19 0.39 4.82 -1.08
C SER A 19 0.91 6.02 -1.86
N ARG A 20 0.43 7.23 -1.56
CA ARG A 20 1.01 8.45 -2.15
C ARG A 20 2.36 8.74 -1.51
N VAL A 21 3.36 8.94 -2.35
CA VAL A 21 4.62 9.54 -1.96
C VAL A 21 4.41 11.05 -1.90
N ARG A 22 4.44 11.60 -0.68
CA ARG A 22 4.48 13.05 -0.53
C ARG A 22 5.88 13.55 -0.95
N PRO A 23 5.95 14.68 -1.68
CA PRO A 23 7.23 15.35 -1.92
C PRO A 23 7.88 15.71 -0.59
N LEU A 24 9.21 15.71 -0.54
CA LEU A 24 9.93 16.29 0.60
C LEU A 24 9.50 17.75 0.74
N ASP A 25 9.35 18.23 1.98
CA ASP A 25 9.07 19.64 2.20
C ASP A 25 10.20 20.47 1.55
N PRO A 26 9.87 21.48 0.72
CA PRO A 26 10.89 22.28 0.03
C PRO A 26 11.80 23.05 0.99
N ASN A 27 11.42 23.22 2.27
CA ASN A 27 12.26 23.82 3.30
C ASN A 27 13.12 22.80 4.06
N GLY A 28 13.26 21.56 3.57
CA GLY A 28 14.23 20.59 4.09
C GLY A 28 13.84 19.92 5.42
N GLY A 29 12.61 20.10 5.89
CA GLY A 29 12.05 19.29 6.95
C GLY A 29 11.83 17.86 6.45
N GLY A 30 12.46 16.87 7.07
CA GLY A 30 12.24 15.46 6.74
C GLY A 30 10.77 15.05 6.83
N ARG A 31 10.43 13.83 6.41
CA ARG A 31 9.06 13.30 6.51
C ARG A 31 8.60 13.26 7.97
N ASP A 32 7.71 14.17 8.34
CA ASP A 32 7.03 14.17 9.63
C ASP A 32 5.85 13.19 9.59
N GLU A 33 6.12 11.91 9.90
CA GLU A 33 5.08 10.85 9.96
C GLU A 33 4.04 11.06 11.07
N LEU A 34 4.35 11.85 12.10
CA LEU A 34 3.43 12.14 13.20
C LEU A 34 2.37 13.16 12.78
N ARG A 35 2.79 14.17 12.00
CA ARG A 35 1.94 15.26 11.56
C ARG A 35 1.25 14.97 10.22
N TRP A 36 1.81 14.07 9.41
CA TRP A 36 1.32 13.70 8.08
C TRP A 36 1.45 12.20 7.81
N PRO A 37 0.53 11.36 8.32
CA PRO A 37 0.61 9.91 8.16
C PRO A 37 0.54 9.47 6.69
N GLU A 38 1.11 8.30 6.39
CA GLU A 38 1.08 7.70 5.04
C GLU A 38 -0.36 7.55 4.53
N GLN A 39 -0.66 8.22 3.41
CA GLN A 39 -1.99 8.17 2.79
C GLN A 39 -2.06 6.97 1.85
N ARG A 40 -2.76 5.92 2.30
CA ARG A 40 -3.05 4.72 1.50
C ARG A 40 -4.21 5.04 0.56
N ASP A 41 -3.95 5.00 -0.75
CA ASP A 41 -4.96 5.22 -1.78
C ASP A 41 -5.79 3.96 -2.06
N ALA A 42 -5.11 2.81 -2.09
CA ALA A 42 -5.73 1.53 -2.40
C ALA A 42 -5.02 0.37 -1.70
N GLU A 43 -5.81 -0.63 -1.34
CA GLU A 43 -5.32 -1.91 -0.81
C GLU A 43 -5.96 -3.04 -1.61
N HIS A 44 -5.14 -3.98 -2.07
CA HIS A 44 -5.57 -5.16 -2.79
C HIS A 44 -5.15 -6.41 -2.03
N THR A 45 -6.06 -7.35 -1.87
CA THR A 45 -5.75 -8.65 -1.24
C THR A 45 -5.45 -9.69 -2.31
N ALA A 46 -4.48 -10.54 -2.05
CA ALA A 46 -4.13 -11.68 -2.88
C ALA A 46 -3.98 -12.94 -2.01
N ASP A 47 -4.42 -14.07 -2.55
CA ASP A 47 -4.40 -15.36 -1.85
C ASP A 47 -3.03 -16.06 -1.93
N SER A 48 -2.07 -15.51 -2.68
CA SER A 48 -0.74 -16.08 -2.89
C SER A 48 0.29 -14.99 -3.17
N ARG A 49 1.56 -15.29 -2.85
CA ARG A 49 2.69 -14.37 -3.07
C ARG A 49 2.83 -13.99 -4.53
N ASP A 50 2.79 -14.98 -5.42
CA ASP A 50 2.95 -14.79 -6.87
C ASP A 50 1.87 -13.85 -7.46
N ALA A 51 0.61 -14.00 -7.02
CA ALA A 51 -0.48 -13.12 -7.40
C ALA A 51 -0.26 -11.69 -6.87
N ALA A 52 0.28 -11.53 -5.65
CA ALA A 52 0.61 -10.23 -5.08
C ALA A 52 1.78 -9.56 -5.83
N ASP A 53 2.83 -10.31 -6.16
CA ASP A 53 3.98 -9.81 -6.91
C ASP A 53 3.60 -9.43 -8.35
N THR A 54 2.77 -10.24 -9.01
CA THR A 54 2.21 -9.93 -10.33
C THR A 54 1.40 -8.63 -10.30
N LEU A 55 0.52 -8.48 -9.29
CA LEU A 55 -0.26 -7.27 -9.12
C LEU A 55 0.63 -6.06 -8.82
N ALA A 56 1.64 -6.22 -7.97
CA ALA A 56 2.60 -5.17 -7.67
C ALA A 56 3.40 -4.74 -8.91
N GLY A 57 3.80 -5.67 -9.76
CA GLY A 57 4.46 -5.37 -11.04
C GLY A 57 3.58 -4.53 -11.96
N ARG A 58 2.28 -4.89 -12.08
CA ARG A 58 1.32 -4.11 -12.89
C ARG A 58 1.09 -2.71 -12.33
N LEU A 59 0.93 -2.58 -11.01
CA LEU A 59 0.76 -1.29 -10.33
C LEU A 59 2.02 -0.43 -10.40
N THR A 60 3.19 -1.05 -10.39
CA THR A 60 4.47 -0.34 -10.52
C THR A 60 4.62 0.31 -11.88
N ALA A 61 4.01 -0.26 -12.93
CA ALA A 61 4.01 0.32 -14.28
C ALA A 61 3.10 1.56 -14.42
N GLU A 62 2.29 1.90 -13.42
CA GLU A 62 1.47 3.11 -13.45
C GLU A 62 2.32 4.37 -13.43
N ALA A 63 1.94 5.38 -14.23
CA ALA A 63 2.67 6.64 -14.34
C ALA A 63 2.89 7.33 -12.98
N GLY A 64 1.92 7.28 -12.07
CA GLY A 64 2.05 7.85 -10.73
C GLY A 64 3.15 7.18 -9.89
N VAL A 65 3.42 5.89 -10.10
CA VAL A 65 4.51 5.18 -9.40
C VAL A 65 5.86 5.49 -10.07
N GLN A 66 5.92 5.46 -11.41
CA GLN A 66 7.13 5.78 -12.17
C GLN A 66 7.59 7.24 -11.97
N GLN A 67 6.66 8.17 -11.80
CA GLN A 67 6.93 9.58 -11.51
C GLN A 67 7.28 9.83 -10.03
N GLY A 68 7.37 8.78 -9.20
CA GLY A 68 7.70 8.89 -7.78
C GLY A 68 6.61 9.55 -6.92
N GLN A 69 5.38 9.66 -7.43
CA GLN A 69 4.22 10.23 -6.70
C GLN A 69 3.47 9.17 -5.89
N ARG A 70 3.67 7.89 -6.21
CA ARG A 70 3.06 6.74 -5.55
C ARG A 70 4.10 5.66 -5.29
N ARG A 71 3.85 4.85 -4.26
CA ARG A 71 4.67 3.70 -3.89
C ARG A 71 3.79 2.48 -3.69
N VAL A 72 4.26 1.36 -4.22
CA VAL A 72 3.66 0.03 -4.04
C VAL A 72 4.44 -0.72 -2.95
N LYS A 73 3.73 -1.33 -2.01
CA LYS A 73 4.30 -2.21 -0.96
C LYS A 73 3.54 -3.51 -0.95
N VAL A 74 4.26 -4.64 -0.94
CA VAL A 74 3.66 -5.97 -0.72
C VAL A 74 3.88 -6.34 0.74
N LEU A 75 2.80 -6.72 1.42
CA LEU A 75 2.78 -7.10 2.82
C LEU A 75 2.19 -8.50 2.94
N PHE A 76 2.71 -9.30 3.87
CA PHE A 76 2.08 -10.54 4.27
C PHE A 76 1.43 -10.37 5.63
N THR A 77 0.17 -10.78 5.73
CA THR A 77 -0.63 -10.72 6.95
C THR A 77 -1.05 -12.14 7.31
N GLY A 78 -0.13 -12.87 7.93
CA GLY A 78 -0.35 -14.20 8.49
C GLY A 78 0.15 -14.24 9.92
N HIS A 79 -0.55 -15.01 10.74
CA HIS A 79 -0.29 -15.16 12.18
C HIS A 79 0.37 -16.51 12.46
#